data_AF-A0A2H9T3Q0-F1
#
_entry.id   AF-A0A2H9T3Q0-F1
#
_cell.length_a   1.000
_cell.length_b   1.000
_cell.length_c   1.000
_cell.angle_alpha   90.00
_cell.angle_beta   90.00
_cell.angle_gamma   90.00
#
_symmetry.space_group_name_H-M   'P 1'
#
loop_
_entity.id
_entity.type
_entity.pdbx_description
1 polymer ?
#
loop_
_entity_poly.entity_id
_entity_poly.type
_entity_poly.pdbx_seq_one_letter_code
_entity_poly.pdbx_strand_id
1 'polypeptide(L)'
;MEDFYELYKWKLSENSVICPENGTCRLWTGPLTKTGKYGIISFKDPVDSKWKKKHAHRLAVIVHFQNLGLSSDLDCSHLCHNSLCINVDHISLEPHFINNNRQYCLNSNICHGHVGFRDCLLNLKI
;
A
#
# COMPACT_ATOMS: atom_id res chain seq x y z
N MET A 1 19.24 -0.58 12.44
CA MET A 1 17.85 -0.93 12.06
C MET A 1 17.02 0.33 11.88
N GLU A 2 17.19 1.34 12.74
CA GLU A 2 16.61 2.68 12.57
C GLU A 2 16.97 3.33 11.23
N ASP A 3 18.23 3.24 10.80
CA ASP A 3 18.69 3.71 9.47
C ASP A 3 17.93 3.09 8.30
N PHE A 4 17.46 1.85 8.43
CA PHE A 4 16.70 1.19 7.38
C PHE A 4 15.35 1.88 7.19
N TYR A 5 14.62 2.13 8.28
CA TYR A 5 13.29 2.71 8.21
C TYR A 5 13.33 4.14 7.68
N GLU A 6 14.25 4.96 8.17
CA GLU A 6 14.40 6.34 7.68
C GLU A 6 14.84 6.40 6.21
N LEU A 7 15.79 5.54 5.80
CA LEU A 7 16.19 5.44 4.39
C LEU A 7 15.01 5.10 3.47
N TYR A 8 14.21 4.10 3.82
CA TYR A 8 13.10 3.69 2.95
C TYR A 8 11.89 4.61 3.06
N LYS A 9 11.69 5.30 4.19
CA LYS A 9 10.71 6.39 4.32
C LYS A 9 11.04 7.53 3.36
N TRP A 10 12.31 7.95 3.32
CA TRP A 10 12.79 8.96 2.38
C TRP A 10 12.61 8.50 0.93
N LYS A 11 13.06 7.29 0.58
CA LYS A 11 12.90 6.74 -0.80
C LYS A 11 11.44 6.65 -1.23
N LEU A 12 10.55 6.21 -0.35
CA LEU A 12 9.11 6.13 -0.63
C LEU A 12 8.53 7.52 -0.87
N SER A 13 8.94 8.51 -0.08
CA SER A 13 8.53 9.90 -0.27
C SER A 13 9.01 10.47 -1.60
N GLU A 14 10.30 10.30 -1.93
CA GLU A 14 10.92 10.79 -3.16
C GLU A 14 10.31 10.19 -4.42
N ASN A 15 9.95 8.90 -4.38
CA ASN A 15 9.34 8.18 -5.50
C ASN A 15 7.81 8.18 -5.44
N SER A 16 7.23 9.26 -4.90
CA SER A 16 5.80 9.44 -4.86
C SER A 16 5.38 10.90 -4.99
N VAL A 17 4.14 11.12 -5.44
CA VAL A 17 3.53 12.45 -5.55
C VAL A 17 2.15 12.44 -4.91
N ILE A 18 1.67 13.60 -4.47
CA ILE A 18 0.27 13.74 -4.09
C ILE A 18 -0.57 13.72 -5.37
N CYS A 19 -1.62 12.92 -5.37
CA CYS A 19 -2.59 12.82 -6.45
C CYS A 19 -3.26 14.18 -6.67
N PRO A 20 -3.19 14.77 -7.88
CA PRO A 20 -3.83 16.05 -8.17
C PRO A 20 -5.36 15.95 -8.21
N GLU A 21 -5.93 14.79 -8.55
CA GLU A 21 -7.38 14.59 -8.70
C GLU A 21 -8.11 14.58 -7.35
N ASN A 22 -7.53 13.96 -6.32
CA ASN A 22 -8.17 13.81 -5.00
C ASN A 22 -7.40 14.47 -3.85
N GLY A 23 -6.21 15.02 -4.09
CA GLY A 23 -5.40 15.77 -3.12
C GLY A 23 -4.88 14.97 -1.92
N THR A 24 -5.12 13.65 -1.86
CA THR A 24 -4.92 12.85 -0.63
C THR A 24 -4.17 11.55 -0.88
N CYS A 25 -4.41 10.87 -2.01
CA CYS A 25 -3.63 9.69 -2.39
C CYS A 25 -2.17 10.08 -2.61
N ARG A 26 -1.24 9.26 -2.12
CA ARG A 26 0.19 9.39 -2.42
C ARG A 26 0.56 8.36 -3.46
N LEU A 27 0.66 8.77 -4.72
CA LEU A 27 0.85 7.87 -5.86
C LEU A 27 2.33 7.55 -6.05
N TRP A 28 2.63 6.26 -6.16
CA TRP A 28 3.94 5.76 -6.53
C TRP A 28 4.29 6.14 -7.97
N THR A 29 5.48 6.72 -8.18
CA THR A 29 6.00 7.13 -9.49
C THR A 29 7.22 6.33 -9.94
N GLY A 30 7.71 5.41 -9.10
CA GLY A 30 8.84 4.54 -9.41
C GLY A 30 8.46 3.32 -10.28
N PRO A 31 9.31 2.28 -10.31
CA PRO A 31 9.08 1.09 -11.10
C PRO A 31 7.75 0.39 -10.78
N LEU A 32 7.14 -0.20 -11.81
CA LEU A 32 5.87 -0.93 -11.72
C LEU A 32 6.07 -2.44 -11.94
N THR A 33 5.08 -3.24 -11.57
CA THR A 33 4.98 -4.63 -12.01
C THR A 33 4.91 -4.73 -13.53
N LYS A 34 5.17 -5.91 -14.10
CA LYS A 34 5.04 -6.15 -15.56
C LYS A 34 3.65 -5.78 -16.10
N THR A 35 2.61 -5.95 -15.29
CA THR A 35 1.22 -5.60 -15.62
C THR A 35 0.90 -4.11 -15.45
N GLY A 36 1.82 -3.30 -14.90
CA GLY A 36 1.59 -1.90 -14.56
C GLY A 36 0.69 -1.67 -13.33
N LYS A 37 0.01 -2.72 -12.82
CA LYS A 37 -1.01 -2.57 -11.78
C LYS A 37 -0.46 -2.06 -10.45
N TYR A 38 0.74 -2.46 -10.04
CA TYR A 38 1.28 -2.11 -8.72
C TYR A 38 2.68 -1.51 -8.80
N GLY A 39 2.96 -0.57 -7.90
CA GLY A 39 4.32 -0.09 -7.64
C GLY A 39 5.19 -1.15 -6.97
N ILE A 40 6.46 -1.21 -7.36
CA ILE A 40 7.46 -2.11 -6.76
C ILE A 40 8.73 -1.34 -6.38
N ILE A 41 9.38 -1.79 -5.32
CA ILE A 41 10.63 -1.23 -4.84
C ILE A 41 11.57 -2.35 -4.41
N SER A 42 12.85 -2.18 -4.75
CA SER A 42 13.93 -3.04 -4.26
C SER A 42 14.46 -2.49 -2.95
N PHE A 43 14.64 -3.35 -1.94
CA PHE A 43 15.21 -2.99 -0.66
C PHE A 43 16.27 -4.00 -0.22
N LYS A 44 17.26 -3.54 0.54
CA LYS A 44 18.24 -4.39 1.21
C LYS A 44 17.66 -4.79 2.57
N ASP A 45 17.34 -6.07 2.73
CA ASP A 45 16.75 -6.59 3.96
C ASP A 45 17.73 -6.43 5.13
N PRO A 46 17.32 -5.83 6.26
CA PRO A 46 18.23 -5.57 7.37
C PRO A 46 18.57 -6.82 8.19
N VAL A 47 17.86 -7.94 8.00
CA VAL A 47 18.11 -9.21 8.72
C VAL A 47 19.18 -10.03 8.01
N ASP A 48 19.05 -10.23 6.69
CA ASP A 48 19.97 -11.08 5.92
C ASP A 48 20.86 -10.31 4.93
N SER A 49 20.75 -8.98 4.89
CA SER A 49 21.51 -8.08 3.99
C SER A 49 21.34 -8.36 2.49
N LYS A 50 20.34 -9.16 2.08
CA LYS A 50 20.06 -9.45 0.67
C LYS A 50 19.13 -8.43 0.06
N TRP A 51 19.30 -8.17 -1.24
CA TRP A 51 18.34 -7.37 -2.00
C TRP A 51 17.08 -8.19 -2.29
N LYS A 52 15.92 -7.62 -1.93
CA LYS A 52 14.59 -8.20 -2.14
C LYS A 52 13.71 -7.19 -2.87
N LYS A 53 12.70 -7.68 -3.59
CA LYS A 53 11.66 -6.85 -4.21
C LYS A 53 10.37 -6.99 -3.42
N LYS A 54 9.64 -5.89 -3.26
CA LYS A 54 8.31 -5.88 -2.61
C LYS A 54 7.43 -4.83 -3.27
N HIS A 55 6.11 -4.97 -3.12
CA HIS A 55 5.18 -3.91 -3.48
C HIS A 55 5.45 -2.66 -2.66
N ALA A 56 5.45 -1.50 -3.31
CA ALA A 56 5.78 -0.23 -2.68
C ALA A 56 4.85 0.10 -1.50
N HIS A 57 3.54 -0.10 -1.68
CA HIS A 57 2.54 0.11 -0.62
C HIS A 57 2.78 -0.79 0.60
N ARG A 58 3.20 -2.05 0.39
CA ARG A 58 3.50 -2.97 1.50
C ARG A 58 4.76 -2.56 2.24
N LEU A 59 5.80 -2.09 1.52
CA LEU A 59 6.98 -1.54 2.18
C LEU A 59 6.64 -0.26 2.96
N ALA A 60 5.73 0.59 2.46
CA ALA A 60 5.28 1.77 3.19
C ALA A 60 4.63 1.43 4.53
N VAL A 61 3.77 0.40 4.57
CA VAL A 61 3.20 -0.12 5.82
C VAL A 61 4.28 -0.64 6.76
N ILE A 62 5.21 -1.47 6.26
CA ILE A 62 6.32 -2.01 7.07
C ILE A 62 7.16 -0.90 7.69
N VAL A 63 7.50 0.13 6.91
CA VAL A 63 8.32 1.25 7.36
C VAL A 63 7.57 2.13 8.36
N HIS A 64 6.29 2.41 8.11
CA HIS A 64 5.48 3.25 8.99
C HIS A 64 5.27 2.61 10.36
N PHE A 65 4.95 1.32 10.41
CA PHE A 65 4.78 0.58 11.67
C PHE A 65 6.08 -0.02 12.21
N GLN A 66 7.21 0.19 11.53
CA GLN A 66 8.52 -0.38 11.85
C GLN A 66 8.47 -1.90 12.13
N ASN A 67 7.69 -2.63 11.33
CA ASN A 67 7.42 -4.05 11.53
C ASN A 67 7.82 -4.88 10.30
N LEU A 68 9.06 -5.36 10.29
CA LEU A 68 9.58 -6.26 9.26
C LEU A 68 8.91 -7.65 9.28
N GLY A 69 8.33 -8.04 10.42
CA GLY A 69 7.62 -9.30 10.62
C GLY A 69 6.15 -9.28 10.20
N LEU A 70 5.73 -8.27 9.42
CA LEU A 70 4.36 -8.17 8.93
C LEU A 70 3.95 -9.44 8.15
N SER A 71 2.99 -10.18 8.73
CA SER A 71 2.53 -11.48 8.22
C SER A 71 2.20 -11.45 6.73
N SER A 72 2.72 -12.42 5.99
CA SER A 72 2.41 -12.62 4.56
C SER A 72 0.97 -13.00 4.29
N ASP A 73 0.23 -13.46 5.30
CA ASP A 73 -1.15 -13.93 5.17
C ASP A 73 -2.16 -12.77 5.15
N LEU A 74 -1.71 -11.56 5.48
CA LEU A 74 -2.50 -10.34 5.41
C LEU A 74 -2.19 -9.58 4.12
N ASP A 75 -3.26 -9.19 3.44
CA ASP A 75 -3.23 -8.32 2.28
C ASP A 75 -3.13 -6.85 2.71
N CYS A 76 -2.50 -6.04 1.86
CA CYS A 76 -2.56 -4.59 1.95
C CYS A 76 -3.68 -4.07 1.05
N SER A 77 -4.87 -3.93 1.60
CA SER A 77 -6.06 -3.50 0.88
C SER A 77 -6.12 -2.00 0.74
N HIS A 78 -6.24 -1.52 -0.49
CA HIS A 78 -6.35 -0.10 -0.79
C HIS A 78 -7.79 0.35 -0.58
N LEU A 79 -8.05 1.03 0.53
CA LEU A 79 -9.37 1.60 0.84
C LEU A 79 -9.80 2.61 -0.23
N CYS A 80 -8.84 3.34 -0.80
CA CYS A 80 -9.05 4.30 -1.89
C CYS A 80 -9.20 3.65 -3.28
N HIS A 81 -9.06 2.33 -3.39
CA HIS A 81 -9.11 1.58 -4.66
C HIS A 81 -8.10 2.00 -5.72
N ASN A 82 -7.04 2.73 -5.34
CA ASN A 82 -5.93 3.07 -6.22
C ASN A 82 -4.71 2.21 -5.90
N SER A 83 -4.33 1.31 -6.80
CA SER A 83 -3.24 0.33 -6.60
C SER A 83 -1.82 0.92 -6.62
N LEU A 84 -1.68 2.18 -7.03
CA LEU A 84 -0.42 2.93 -6.95
C LEU A 84 -0.34 3.78 -5.68
N CYS A 85 -1.41 3.89 -4.90
CA CYS A 85 -1.38 4.66 -3.66
C CYS A 85 -0.55 3.94 -2.59
N ILE A 86 0.43 4.64 -2.02
CA ILE A 86 1.28 4.17 -0.93
C ILE A 86 0.97 4.89 0.40
N ASN A 87 -0.10 5.69 0.46
CA ASN A 87 -0.52 6.34 1.69
C ASN A 87 -1.02 5.27 2.68
N VAL A 88 -0.33 5.13 3.81
CA VAL A 88 -0.62 4.11 4.83
C VAL A 88 -2.01 4.29 5.43
N ASP A 89 -2.51 5.52 5.54
CA ASP A 89 -3.87 5.79 6.04
C ASP A 89 -4.97 5.30 5.09
N HIS A 90 -4.62 5.02 3.83
CA HIS A 90 -5.51 4.47 2.81
C HIS A 90 -5.33 2.95 2.65
N ILE A 91 -4.53 2.31 3.51
CA ILE A 91 -4.26 0.86 3.47
C ILE A 91 -4.81 0.21 4.73
N SER A 92 -5.55 -0.89 4.54
CA SER A 92 -5.99 -1.79 5.61
C SER A 92 -5.22 -3.11 5.51
N LEU A 93 -4.74 -3.61 6.64
CA LEU A 93 -4.14 -4.94 6.74
C LEU A 93 -5.22 -5.94 7.10
N GLU A 94 -5.54 -6.84 6.18
CA GLU A 94 -6.73 -7.68 6.32
C GLU A 94 -6.59 -9.03 5.62
N PRO A 95 -7.40 -10.02 5.99
CA PRO A 95 -7.45 -11.29 5.27
C PRO A 95 -7.88 -11.13 3.81
N HIS A 96 -7.40 -12.03 2.96
CA HIS A 96 -7.67 -12.02 1.53
C HIS A 96 -9.18 -11.96 1.17
N PHE A 97 -10.04 -12.62 1.96
CA PHE A 97 -11.48 -12.62 1.70
C PHE A 97 -12.13 -11.23 1.90
N ILE A 98 -11.62 -10.41 2.82
CA ILE A 98 -12.09 -9.02 3.02
C ILE A 98 -11.63 -8.16 1.85
N ASN A 99 -10.36 -8.28 1.44
CA ASN A 99 -9.84 -7.57 0.27
C ASN A 99 -10.64 -7.87 -1.00
N ASN A 100 -10.99 -9.14 -1.22
CA ASN A 100 -11.85 -9.54 -2.34
C ASN A 100 -13.26 -8.95 -2.22
N ASN A 101 -13.84 -8.89 -1.01
CA ASN A 101 -15.14 -8.28 -0.79
C ASN A 101 -15.17 -6.78 -1.17
N ARG A 102 -14.05 -6.06 -1.02
CA ARG A 102 -13.94 -4.66 -1.49
C ARG A 102 -14.15 -4.50 -2.99
N GLN A 103 -13.90 -5.53 -3.80
CA GLN A 103 -14.18 -5.47 -5.25
C GLN A 103 -15.68 -5.31 -5.52
N TYR A 104 -16.54 -5.87 -4.68
CA TYR A 104 -17.99 -5.68 -4.79
C TYR A 104 -18.38 -4.22 -4.52
N CYS A 105 -17.74 -3.58 -3.53
CA CYS A 105 -17.93 -2.16 -3.24
C CYS A 105 -17.46 -1.27 -4.41
N LEU A 106 -16.32 -1.62 -5.01
CA LEU A 106 -15.78 -0.92 -6.17
C LEU A 106 -16.72 -1.00 -7.38
N ASN A 107 -17.23 -2.20 -7.68
CA ASN A 107 -18.08 -2.44 -8.85
C ASN A 107 -19.47 -1.81 -8.72
N SER A 108 -20.03 -1.79 -7.51
CA SER A 108 -21.32 -1.14 -7.22
C SER A 108 -21.19 0.36 -6.92
N ASN A 109 -19.96 0.85 -6.76
CA ASN A 109 -19.65 2.22 -6.34
C ASN A 109 -20.32 2.65 -5.03
N ILE A 110 -20.58 1.69 -4.13
CA ILE A 110 -21.18 1.87 -2.81
C ILE A 110 -20.42 1.00 -1.82
N CYS A 111 -20.07 1.53 -0.65
CA CYS A 111 -19.44 0.74 0.41
C CYS A 111 -20.52 -0.05 1.16
N HIS A 112 -20.38 -1.39 1.20
CA HIS A 112 -21.31 -2.28 1.89
C HIS A 112 -20.90 -2.59 3.34
N GLY A 113 -19.78 -1.99 3.79
CA GLY A 113 -19.20 -2.22 5.11
C GLY A 113 -18.32 -3.47 5.17
N HIS A 114 -17.34 -3.46 6.08
CA HIS A 114 -16.42 -4.59 6.29
C HIS A 114 -16.28 -4.88 7.78
N VAL A 115 -16.97 -5.89 8.29
CA VAL A 115 -17.02 -6.20 9.74
C VAL A 115 -15.61 -6.38 10.31
N GLY A 116 -15.25 -5.54 11.29
CA GLY A 116 -13.94 -5.57 11.95
C GLY A 116 -12.81 -4.87 11.17
N PHE A 117 -13.11 -4.28 10.01
CA PHE A 117 -12.14 -3.57 9.16
C PHE A 117 -12.68 -2.20 8.74
N ARG A 118 -11.80 -1.34 8.23
CA ARG A 118 -12.20 0.01 7.80
C ARG A 118 -13.01 -0.02 6.51
N ASP A 119 -13.95 0.92 6.39
CA ASP A 119 -14.72 1.13 5.17
C ASP A 119 -13.86 1.63 4.00
N CYS A 120 -14.37 1.42 2.79
CA CYS A 120 -13.74 1.94 1.58
C CYS A 120 -13.81 3.48 1.53
N LEU A 121 -12.76 4.10 1.01
CA LEU A 121 -12.65 5.52 0.69
C LEU A 121 -13.00 5.74 -0.79
N LEU A 122 -14.23 5.34 -1.18
CA LEU A 122 -14.67 5.36 -2.58
C LEU A 122 -14.68 6.77 -3.19
N ASN A 123 -14.82 7.80 -2.36
CA ASN A 123 -14.71 9.21 -2.76
C ASN A 123 -13.31 9.60 -3.23
N LEU A 124 -12.28 8.78 -2.97
CA LEU A 124 -10.89 9.01 -3.38
C LEU A 124 -10.48 8.16 -4.60
N LYS A 125 -11.40 7.38 -5.15
CA LYS A 125 -11.15 6.59 -6.37
C LYS A 125 -10.80 7.53 -7.52
N ILE A 126 -9.77 7.15 -8.30
CA ILE A 126 -9.36 7.82 -9.54
C ILE A 126 -9.76 6.94 -10.72
#